data_AF-A0A7Y7CXK0-F1
#
_entry.id   AF-A0A7Y7CXK0-F1
#
_cell.length_a   1.000
_cell.length_b   1.000
_cell.length_c   1.000
_cell.angle_alpha   90.00
_cell.angle_beta   90.00
_cell.angle_gamma   90.00
#
_symmetry.space_group_name_H-M   'P 1'
#
loop_
_entity.id
_entity.type
_entity.pdbx_description
1 polymer ?
#
loop_
_entity_poly.entity_id
_entity_poly.type
_entity_poly.pdbx_seq_one_letter_code
_entity_poly.pdbx_strand_id
1 'polypeptide(L)' 'MPKHSFSHVCEWVFDLDNTLYHPSARLFDQIEVKMTAYVMDAL' A
#
# COMPACT_ATOMS: atom_id res chain seq x y z
N MET A 1 23.17 0.32 -19.51
CA MET A 1 21.96 -0.45 -19.12
C MET A 1 21.67 -0.22 -17.65
N PRO A 2 20.41 0.04 -17.25
CA PRO A 2 20.05 0.35 -15.86
C PRO A 2 20.49 -0.72 -14.85
N LYS A 3 20.45 -2.01 -15.25
CA LYS A 3 20.82 -3.15 -14.41
C LYS A 3 22.23 -3.05 -13.80
N HIS A 4 23.23 -2.55 -14.53
CA HIS A 4 24.59 -2.39 -13.99
C HIS A 4 24.67 -1.31 -12.92
N SER A 5 23.82 -0.29 -13.01
CA SER A 5 23.78 0.80 -12.02
C SER A 5 23.23 0.36 -10.67
N PHE A 6 22.47 -0.73 -10.61
CA PHE A 6 21.86 -1.25 -9.38
C PHE A 6 22.51 -2.54 -8.85
N SER A 7 23.65 -2.96 -9.41
CA SER A 7 24.32 -4.22 -9.04
C SER A 7 24.81 -4.28 -7.59
N HIS A 8 24.99 -3.13 -6.94
CA HIS A 8 25.46 -2.97 -5.57
C HIS A 8 24.31 -2.84 -4.55
N VAL A 9 23.06 -2.77 -5.02
CA VAL A 9 21.87 -2.64 -4.16
C VAL A 9 21.46 -4.04 -3.70
N CYS A 10 21.55 -4.29 -2.40
CA CYS A 10 21.24 -5.58 -1.80
C CYS A 10 19.80 -5.66 -1.27
N GLU A 11 19.22 -4.52 -0.90
CA GLU A 11 17.88 -4.44 -0.32
C GLU A 11 16.96 -3.54 -1.14
N TRP A 12 15.71 -3.98 -1.28
CA TRP A 12 14.66 -3.25 -1.98
C TRP A 12 13.46 -3.10 -1.06
N VAL A 13 13.03 -1.85 -0.89
CA VAL A 13 11.79 -1.53 -0.19
C VAL A 13 10.76 -1.19 -1.26
N PHE A 14 9.66 -1.93 -1.26
CA PHE A 14 8.52 -1.65 -2.10
C PHE A 14 7.41 -1.10 -1.21
N ASP A 15 6.68 -0.12 -1.75
CA ASP A 15 5.43 0.27 -1.13
C ASP A 15 4.46 -0.92 -1.11
N LEU A 16 3.57 -0.92 -0.13
CA LEU A 16 2.55 -1.96 0.01
C LEU A 16 1.34 -1.65 -0.87
N ASP A 17 0.98 -0.38 -0.94
CA ASP A 17 -0.25 0.06 -1.57
C ASP A 17 -0.19 -0.09 -3.09
N ASN A 18 -1.19 -0.75 -3.65
CA ASN A 18 -1.32 -1.03 -5.09
C ASN A 18 -0.14 -1.80 -5.73
N THR A 19 0.81 -2.26 -4.92
CA THR A 19 1.96 -3.08 -5.34
C THR A 19 1.76 -4.53 -4.92
N LEU A 20 1.19 -4.76 -3.72
CA LEU A 20 0.85 -6.10 -3.22
C LEU A 20 -0.56 -6.57 -3.62
N TYR A 21 -1.47 -5.64 -3.94
CA TYR A 21 -2.82 -5.94 -4.40
C TYR A 21 -3.20 -5.07 -5.60
N HIS A 22 -4.07 -5.60 -6.47
CA HIS A 22 -4.51 -4.87 -7.66
C HIS A 22 -5.39 -3.66 -7.26
N PRO A 23 -5.28 -2.50 -7.94
CA PRO A 23 -6.07 -1.30 -7.61
C PRO A 23 -7.59 -1.53 -7.59
N SER A 24 -8.07 -2.51 -8.37
CA SER A 24 -9.49 -2.89 -8.38
C SER A 24 -9.98 -3.49 -7.07
N ALA A 25 -9.09 -3.89 -6.16
CA ALA A 25 -9.45 -4.34 -4.81
C ALA A 25 -10.02 -3.18 -3.96
N ARG A 26 -9.72 -1.92 -4.31
CA ARG A 26 -10.26 -0.71 -3.66
C ARG A 26 -10.17 -0.79 -2.12
N LEU A 27 -9.02 -1.23 -1.62
CA LEU A 27 -8.83 -1.53 -0.20
C LEU A 27 -9.02 -0.27 0.68
N PHE A 28 -8.55 0.88 0.19
CA PHE A 28 -8.70 2.17 0.88
C PHE A 28 -10.15 2.55 1.13
N ASP A 29 -11.01 2.41 0.12
CA ASP A 29 -12.45 2.69 0.25
C ASP A 29 -13.10 1.84 1.35
N GLN A 30 -12.68 0.57 1.48
CA GLN A 30 -13.17 -0.32 2.53
C GLN A 30 -12.66 0.08 3.93
N ILE A 31 -11.41 0.55 4.02
CA ILE A 31 -10.81 1.03 5.27
C ILE A 31 -11.53 2.31 5.71
N GLU A 32 -11.82 3.23 4.80
CA GLU A 32 -12.50 4.49 5.09
C GLU A 32 -13.87 4.27 5.75
N VAL A 33 -14.67 3.34 5.23
CA VAL A 33 -15.98 2.98 5.82
C VAL A 33 -15.80 2.46 7.25
N LYS A 34 -14.83 1.57 7.47
CA LYS A 34 -14.58 0.98 8.80
C LYS A 34 -14.05 1.99 9.80
N MET A 35 -13.13 2.87 9.39
CA MET A 35 -12.61 3.93 10.24
C MET A 35 -13.70 4.94 10.60
N THR A 36 -14.54 5.31 9.64
CA THR A 36 -15.68 6.21 9.89
C THR A 36 -16.64 5.61 10.92
N ALA A 37 -17.03 4.35 10.74
CA ALA A 37 -17.91 3.66 11.68
C ALA A 37 -17.29 3.59 13.08
N TYR A 38 -16.00 3.28 13.18
CA TYR A 38 -15.29 3.24 14.46
C TYR A 38 -15.27 4.60 15.17
N VAL A 39 -14.96 5.69 14.45
CA VAL A 39 -14.94 7.04 15.03
C VAL A 39 -16.32 7.47 15.50
N MET A 40 -17.37 7.12 14.76
CA MET A 40 -18.76 7.43 15.15
C MET A 40 -19.20 6.66 16.40
N ASP A 41 -18.74 5.43 16.60
CA ASP A 41 -19.05 4.62 17.78
C ASP A 41 -18.25 5.06 19.03
N ALA A 42 -17.07 5.64 18.82
CA ALA A 42 -16.18 6.11 19.88
C ALA A 42 -16.53 7.51 20.45
N LEU A 43 -17.55 8.19 19.89
CA LEU A 43 -17.99 9.55 20.26
C LEU A 43 -19.41 9.55 20.83
#